data_AF-A0A6P8YQ30-F1
#
_entry.id   AF-A0A6P8YQ30-F1
#
_cell.length_a   1.000
_cell.length_b   1.000
_cell.length_c   1.000
_cell.angle_alpha   90.00
_cell.angle_beta   90.00
_cell.angle_gamma   90.00
#
_symmetry.space_group_name_H-M   'P 1'
#
loop_
_entity.id
_entity.type
_entity.pdbx_description
1 polymer ?
#
loop_
_entity_poly.entity_id
_entity_poly.type
_entity_poly.pdbx_seq_one_letter_code
_entity_poly.pdbx_strand_id
1 'polypeptide(L)'
;MGKGKMHNKHRNYDDENSWACGNWFEFLLVVALAIILLIGALVLVLFWVLYYRGGFAWNENPTLEFNLHPVLMIAGFITFSGFSMLLYRVGRCCRRIYVKLFHTIFHALAVPCVVVGFIAVLDSHNLANPPIRNFYSLHSWMGFVTMGLFALQFVVGFFSFLILLCCENATAGFRASLVPIHATFGILTFMLAVATCLTGLTEKTIFTLGVSYSYLGEEAIIINALAMTLVAGAIVMAYTLLREGFRYSGHILVSVQSEM
;
A
#
# COMPACT_ATOMS: atom_id res chain seq x y z
N MET A 1 -58.55 -34.25 3.41
CA MET A 1 -58.45 -32.78 3.50
C MET A 1 -57.38 -32.45 4.54
N GLY A 2 -56.25 -31.89 4.12
CA GLY A 2 -55.15 -31.53 5.03
C GLY A 2 -54.06 -30.80 4.28
N LYS A 3 -54.27 -29.51 3.98
CA LYS A 3 -53.21 -28.64 3.43
C LYS A 3 -52.33 -28.18 4.60
N GLY A 4 -51.12 -28.70 4.69
CA GLY A 4 -50.09 -28.19 5.59
C GLY A 4 -49.70 -26.77 5.18
N LYS A 5 -49.86 -25.80 6.09
CA LYS A 5 -49.36 -24.43 5.92
C LYS A 5 -47.82 -24.47 5.95
N MET A 6 -47.20 -24.27 4.80
CA MET A 6 -45.77 -23.97 4.71
C MET A 6 -45.54 -22.58 5.31
N HIS A 7 -44.85 -22.54 6.44
CA HIS A 7 -44.46 -21.30 7.11
C HIS A 7 -43.34 -20.66 6.27
N ASN A 8 -43.68 -19.64 5.47
CA ASN A 8 -42.70 -18.89 4.71
C ASN A 8 -41.88 -18.04 5.69
N LYS A 9 -40.68 -18.50 6.05
CA LYS A 9 -39.75 -17.74 6.90
C LYS A 9 -39.18 -16.60 6.05
N HIS A 10 -39.87 -15.46 6.04
CA HIS A 10 -39.28 -14.21 5.58
C HIS A 10 -38.04 -13.93 6.43
N ARG A 11 -36.85 -14.26 5.89
CA ARG A 11 -35.57 -13.85 6.47
C ARG A 11 -35.50 -12.35 6.26
N ASN A 12 -35.63 -11.62 7.36
CA ASN A 12 -35.60 -10.16 7.36
C ASN A 12 -34.21 -9.71 6.92
N TYR A 13 -34.13 -8.92 5.85
CA TYR A 13 -32.87 -8.45 5.26
C TYR A 13 -32.05 -7.59 6.25
N ASP A 14 -32.72 -7.05 7.26
CA ASP A 14 -32.17 -6.13 8.25
C ASP A 14 -31.32 -6.80 9.34
N ASP A 15 -31.50 -8.11 9.60
CA ASP A 15 -30.76 -8.79 10.68
C ASP A 15 -29.31 -9.15 10.27
N GLU A 16 -29.04 -9.36 8.98
CA GLU A 16 -27.74 -9.89 8.50
C GLU A 16 -26.71 -8.79 8.13
N ASN A 17 -27.15 -7.54 8.04
CA ASN A 17 -26.25 -6.38 7.87
C ASN A 17 -25.89 -5.72 9.21
N SER A 18 -26.31 -6.32 10.33
CA SER A 18 -25.97 -5.87 11.67
C SER A 18 -24.53 -6.28 12.01
N TRP A 19 -23.56 -5.54 11.46
CA TRP A 19 -22.25 -5.51 12.11
C TRP A 19 -22.49 -5.11 13.56
N ALA A 20 -22.24 -6.03 14.49
CA ALA A 20 -22.31 -5.73 15.92
C ALA A 20 -21.54 -4.43 16.16
N CYS A 21 -22.10 -3.51 16.96
CA CYS A 21 -21.56 -2.16 17.17
C CYS A 21 -20.03 -2.16 17.44
N GLY A 22 -19.54 -3.17 18.17
CA GLY A 22 -18.12 -3.40 18.42
C GLY A 22 -17.27 -3.66 17.16
N ASN A 23 -17.75 -4.48 16.21
CA ASN A 23 -17.04 -4.76 14.96
C ASN A 23 -16.99 -3.54 14.03
N TRP A 24 -18.02 -2.69 14.05
CA TRP A 24 -18.05 -1.45 13.29
C TRP A 24 -17.10 -0.40 13.87
N PHE A 25 -17.11 -0.21 15.19
CA PHE A 25 -16.17 0.68 15.87
C PHE A 25 -14.72 0.25 15.64
N GLU A 26 -14.42 -1.05 15.79
CA GLU A 26 -13.10 -1.61 15.53
C GLU A 26 -12.62 -1.29 14.10
N PHE A 27 -13.48 -1.53 13.10
CA PHE A 27 -13.15 -1.25 11.71
C PHE A 27 -12.87 0.23 11.46
N LEU A 28 -13.73 1.13 11.97
CA LEU A 28 -13.54 2.57 11.81
C LEU A 28 -12.23 3.03 12.43
N LEU A 29 -11.94 2.57 13.65
CA LEU A 29 -10.71 2.91 14.37
C LEU A 29 -9.48 2.47 13.56
N VAL A 30 -9.43 1.21 13.15
CA VAL A 30 -8.27 0.63 12.48
C VAL A 30 -8.04 1.26 11.11
N VAL A 31 -9.11 1.50 10.32
CA VAL A 31 -8.99 2.17 9.03
C VAL A 31 -8.58 3.64 9.18
N ALA A 32 -9.17 4.36 10.12
CA ALA A 32 -8.78 5.75 10.38
C ALA A 32 -7.31 5.83 10.80
N LEU A 33 -6.87 4.93 11.69
CA LEU A 33 -5.48 4.84 12.10
C LEU A 33 -4.56 4.51 10.92
N ALA A 34 -4.93 3.57 10.05
CA ALA A 34 -4.17 3.27 8.84
C ALA A 34 -3.99 4.50 7.96
N ILE A 35 -5.08 5.24 7.69
CA ILE A 35 -5.04 6.47 6.88
C ILE A 35 -4.15 7.53 7.53
N ILE A 36 -4.29 7.76 8.84
CA ILE A 36 -3.48 8.73 9.59
C ILE A 36 -2.00 8.37 9.50
N LEU A 37 -1.62 7.09 9.65
CA LEU A 37 -0.23 6.65 9.56
C LEU A 37 0.34 6.78 8.14
N LEU A 38 -0.44 6.46 7.11
CA LEU A 38 -0.03 6.60 5.70
C LEU A 38 0.20 8.06 5.30
N ILE A 39 -0.66 8.98 5.75
CA ILE A 39 -0.51 10.43 5.54
C ILE A 39 0.61 10.97 6.42
N GLY A 40 0.67 10.55 7.69
CA GLY A 40 1.67 10.96 8.66
C GLY A 40 3.08 10.67 8.20
N ALA A 41 3.33 9.50 7.60
CA ALA A 41 4.63 9.17 7.02
C ALA A 41 5.01 10.15 5.89
N LEU A 42 4.07 10.47 4.99
CA LEU A 42 4.32 11.42 3.90
C LEU A 42 4.58 12.84 4.42
N VAL A 43 3.80 13.29 5.41
CA VAL A 43 3.97 14.62 6.02
C VAL A 43 5.30 14.71 6.75
N LEU A 44 5.68 13.68 7.52
CA LEU A 44 6.94 13.66 8.27
C LEU A 44 8.16 13.65 7.33
N VAL A 45 8.15 12.87 6.23
CA VAL A 45 9.27 12.89 5.27
C VAL A 45 9.36 14.24 4.55
N LEU A 46 8.22 14.85 4.19
CA LEU A 46 8.20 16.18 3.59
C LEU A 46 8.73 17.23 4.56
N PHE A 47 8.28 17.21 5.82
CA PHE A 47 8.77 18.10 6.86
C PHE A 47 10.28 17.93 7.08
N TRP A 48 10.76 16.69 7.18
CA TRP A 48 12.18 16.40 7.32
C TRP A 48 13.00 17.00 6.17
N VAL A 49 12.59 16.74 4.93
CA VAL A 49 13.33 17.20 3.75
C VAL A 49 13.30 18.72 3.60
N LEU A 50 12.12 19.33 3.75
CA LEU A 50 11.94 20.77 3.55
C LEU A 50 12.61 21.58 4.66
N TYR A 51 12.47 21.15 5.92
CA TYR A 51 12.97 21.90 7.06
C TYR A 51 14.46 21.63 7.32
N TYR A 52 14.89 20.36 7.32
CA TYR A 52 16.27 20.02 7.67
C TYR A 52 17.16 19.90 6.44
N ARG A 53 16.68 19.42 5.29
CA ARG A 53 17.53 19.01 4.14
C ARG A 53 17.54 19.98 2.97
N GLY A 54 17.00 21.19 3.16
CA GLY A 54 17.08 22.27 2.18
C GLY A 54 16.18 22.10 0.95
N GLY A 55 15.21 21.17 1.02
CA GLY A 55 14.23 20.96 -0.04
C GLY A 55 14.73 20.12 -1.21
N PHE A 56 14.38 20.53 -2.43
CA PHE A 56 14.56 19.75 -3.65
C PHE A 56 15.32 20.54 -4.71
N ALA A 57 16.06 19.82 -5.54
CA ALA A 57 16.62 20.29 -6.81
C ALA A 57 16.55 19.15 -7.82
N TRP A 58 16.95 19.42 -9.06
CA TRP A 58 17.24 18.39 -10.04
C TRP A 58 18.76 18.21 -10.19
N ASN A 59 19.22 17.81 -11.37
CA ASN A 59 20.62 17.47 -11.65
C ASN A 59 21.64 18.60 -11.41
N GLU A 60 21.20 19.86 -11.26
CA GLU A 60 22.06 20.98 -10.88
C GLU A 60 22.63 20.88 -9.47
N ASN A 61 21.97 20.14 -8.57
CA ASN A 61 22.46 19.91 -7.22
C ASN A 61 22.19 18.46 -6.77
N PRO A 62 23.16 17.55 -6.97
CA PRO A 62 23.02 16.13 -6.65
C PRO A 62 22.63 15.86 -5.19
N THR A 63 23.03 16.73 -4.25
CA THR A 63 22.70 16.55 -2.83
C THR A 63 21.22 16.79 -2.56
N LEU A 64 20.63 17.82 -3.17
CA LEU A 64 19.21 18.14 -3.02
C LEU A 64 18.33 17.25 -3.92
N GLU A 65 18.86 16.81 -5.07
CA GLU A 65 18.20 15.83 -5.94
C GLU A 65 17.91 14.52 -5.19
N PHE A 66 18.88 14.03 -4.40
CA PHE A 66 18.68 12.83 -3.57
C PHE A 66 17.43 12.93 -2.69
N ASN A 67 17.05 14.12 -2.22
CA ASN A 67 15.89 14.28 -1.34
C ASN A 67 14.56 13.92 -2.01
N LEU A 68 14.49 13.91 -3.34
CA LEU A 68 13.34 13.38 -4.09
C LEU A 68 13.15 11.89 -3.84
N HIS A 69 14.24 11.13 -3.63
CA HIS A 69 14.18 9.68 -3.42
C HIS A 69 13.32 9.27 -2.22
N PRO A 70 13.63 9.65 -0.95
CA PRO A 70 12.83 9.21 0.19
C PRO A 70 11.38 9.71 0.13
N VAL A 71 11.14 10.93 -0.37
CA VAL A 71 9.79 11.49 -0.48
C VAL A 71 8.96 10.74 -1.50
N LEU A 72 9.48 10.51 -2.70
CA LEU A 72 8.74 9.82 -3.76
C LEU A 72 8.60 8.31 -3.49
N MET A 73 9.58 7.68 -2.85
CA MET A 73 9.46 6.27 -2.43
C MET A 73 8.36 6.10 -1.38
N ILE A 74 8.28 6.99 -0.38
CA ILE A 74 7.20 6.96 0.61
C ILE A 74 5.85 7.30 -0.04
N ALA A 75 5.78 8.33 -0.88
CA ALA A 75 4.54 8.68 -1.58
C ALA A 75 4.01 7.52 -2.44
N GLY A 76 4.87 6.89 -3.24
CA GLY A 76 4.49 5.81 -4.14
C GLY A 76 4.24 4.47 -3.43
N PHE A 77 5.27 3.93 -2.78
CA PHE A 77 5.20 2.58 -2.20
C PHE A 77 4.43 2.51 -0.89
N ILE A 78 4.35 3.60 -0.13
CA ILE A 78 3.67 3.60 1.17
C ILE A 78 2.30 4.24 1.03
N THR A 79 2.22 5.52 0.69
CA THR A 79 0.95 6.26 0.73
C THR A 79 -0.03 5.83 -0.38
N PHE A 80 0.33 5.95 -1.65
CA PHE A 80 -0.56 5.59 -2.75
C PHE A 80 -0.86 4.09 -2.79
N SER A 81 0.16 3.24 -2.62
CA SER A 81 -0.03 1.80 -2.57
C SER A 81 -0.85 1.37 -1.34
N GLY A 82 -0.63 1.98 -0.17
CA GLY A 82 -1.42 1.72 1.03
C GLY A 82 -2.89 2.08 0.87
N PHE A 83 -3.19 3.27 0.33
CA PHE A 83 -4.57 3.65 0.02
C PHE A 83 -5.21 2.71 -0.99
N SER A 84 -4.47 2.34 -2.04
CA SER A 84 -4.93 1.38 -3.03
C SER A 84 -5.39 0.06 -2.40
N MET A 85 -4.62 -0.47 -1.44
CA MET A 85 -4.95 -1.72 -0.74
C MET A 85 -6.17 -1.56 0.19
N LEU A 86 -6.32 -0.41 0.85
CA LEU A 86 -7.45 -0.13 1.74
C LEU A 86 -8.79 0.03 1.01
N LEU A 87 -8.80 0.39 -0.28
CA LEU A 87 -10.04 0.60 -1.05
C LEU A 87 -10.97 -0.61 -1.03
N TYR A 88 -10.44 -1.84 -1.06
CA TYR A 88 -11.24 -3.06 -0.97
C TYR A 88 -11.83 -3.33 0.41
N ARG A 89 -11.44 -2.56 1.42
CA ARG A 89 -12.00 -2.60 2.78
C ARG A 89 -13.00 -1.47 2.99
N VAL A 90 -12.73 -0.28 2.47
CA VAL A 90 -13.58 0.91 2.64
C VAL A 90 -14.72 0.96 1.62
N GLY A 91 -14.49 0.56 0.37
CA GLY A 91 -15.44 0.64 -0.73
C GLY A 91 -16.58 -0.39 -0.69
N ARG A 92 -17.06 -0.79 0.50
CA ARG A 92 -18.11 -1.83 0.66
C ARG A 92 -19.44 -1.44 0.01
N CYS A 93 -19.75 -0.15 -0.01
CA CYS A 93 -20.99 0.37 -0.61
C CYS A 93 -20.85 0.68 -2.11
N CYS A 94 -19.65 0.53 -2.68
CA CYS A 94 -19.36 0.86 -4.07
C CYS A 94 -19.49 -0.36 -4.98
N ARG A 95 -19.86 -0.14 -6.25
CA ARG A 95 -19.78 -1.23 -7.24
C ARG A 95 -18.34 -1.73 -7.33
N ARG A 96 -18.17 -3.06 -7.37
CA ARG A 96 -16.85 -3.71 -7.36
C ARG A 96 -15.93 -3.25 -8.49
N ILE A 97 -16.48 -2.88 -9.65
CA ILE A 97 -15.71 -2.32 -10.77
C ILE A 97 -15.08 -0.97 -10.43
N TYR A 98 -15.76 -0.09 -9.69
CA TYR A 98 -15.18 1.19 -9.28
C TYR A 98 -14.03 0.98 -8.29
N VAL A 99 -14.19 0.07 -7.33
CA VAL A 99 -13.11 -0.28 -6.38
C VAL A 99 -11.88 -0.81 -7.11
N LYS A 100 -12.07 -1.67 -8.13
CA LYS A 100 -11.00 -2.15 -9.02
C LYS A 100 -10.30 -1.00 -9.75
N LEU A 101 -11.07 -0.10 -10.37
CA LEU A 101 -10.50 1.02 -11.13
C LEU A 101 -9.71 1.97 -10.22
N PHE A 102 -10.25 2.34 -9.07
CA PHE A 102 -9.52 3.18 -8.12
C PHE A 102 -8.26 2.50 -7.60
N HIS A 103 -8.32 1.21 -7.26
CA HIS A 103 -7.13 0.42 -6.88
C HIS A 103 -6.05 0.49 -7.96
N THR A 104 -6.42 0.29 -9.23
CA THR A 104 -5.47 0.43 -10.34
C THR A 104 -4.95 1.85 -10.49
N ILE A 105 -5.80 2.88 -10.38
CA ILE A 105 -5.41 4.28 -10.49
C ILE A 105 -4.39 4.65 -9.41
N PHE A 106 -4.63 4.29 -8.15
CA PHE A 106 -3.69 4.60 -7.07
C PHE A 106 -2.33 3.90 -7.25
N HIS A 107 -2.31 2.64 -7.68
CA HIS A 107 -1.03 2.00 -8.04
C HIS A 107 -0.39 2.62 -9.29
N ALA A 108 -1.18 3.06 -10.26
CA ALA A 108 -0.65 3.76 -11.44
C ALA A 108 -0.04 5.12 -11.07
N LEU A 109 -0.59 5.84 -10.08
CA LEU A 109 -0.01 7.07 -9.53
C LEU A 109 1.30 6.81 -8.77
N ALA A 110 1.48 5.63 -8.19
CA ALA A 110 2.74 5.25 -7.55
C ALA A 110 3.89 5.02 -8.55
N VAL A 111 3.59 4.59 -9.78
CA VAL A 111 4.60 4.31 -10.82
C VAL A 111 5.52 5.51 -11.10
N PRO A 112 5.02 6.71 -11.46
CA PRO A 112 5.91 7.85 -11.71
C PRO A 112 6.70 8.26 -10.46
N CYS A 113 6.14 8.16 -9.25
CA CYS A 113 6.87 8.43 -8.03
C CYS A 113 8.08 7.51 -7.87
N VAL A 114 7.87 6.20 -8.03
CA VAL A 114 8.95 5.20 -7.91
C VAL A 114 10.00 5.39 -9.00
N VAL A 115 9.59 5.62 -10.24
CA VAL A 115 10.51 5.83 -11.37
C VAL A 115 11.36 7.08 -11.16
N VAL A 116 10.74 8.22 -10.86
CA VAL A 116 11.46 9.49 -10.66
C VAL A 116 12.34 9.42 -9.41
N GLY A 117 11.86 8.86 -8.31
CA GLY A 117 12.66 8.70 -7.10
C GLY A 117 13.85 7.76 -7.29
N PHE A 118 13.75 6.76 -8.17
CA PHE A 118 14.87 5.87 -8.50
C PHE A 118 15.89 6.55 -9.41
N ILE A 119 15.43 7.32 -10.41
CA ILE A 119 16.32 8.12 -11.26
C ILE A 119 17.08 9.14 -10.39
N ALA A 120 16.39 9.86 -9.51
CA ALA A 120 16.99 10.88 -8.65
C ALA A 120 18.13 10.33 -7.78
N VAL A 121 18.01 9.12 -7.24
CA VAL A 121 19.12 8.52 -6.46
C VAL A 121 20.29 8.11 -7.37
N LEU A 122 20.02 7.53 -8.55
CA LEU A 122 21.09 7.17 -9.49
C LEU A 122 21.83 8.39 -10.00
N ASP A 123 21.10 9.43 -10.40
CA ASP A 123 21.68 10.69 -10.88
C ASP A 123 22.45 11.39 -9.76
N SER A 124 21.91 11.45 -8.54
CA SER A 124 22.62 12.02 -7.39
C SER A 124 23.97 11.33 -7.11
N HIS A 125 24.03 10.01 -7.27
CA HIS A 125 25.27 9.24 -7.06
C HIS A 125 26.26 9.44 -8.20
N ASN A 126 25.78 9.42 -9.45
CA ASN A 126 26.63 9.53 -10.64
C ASN A 126 27.19 10.94 -10.83
N LEU A 127 26.42 11.96 -10.47
CA LEU A 127 26.80 13.37 -10.58
C LEU A 127 27.54 13.90 -9.35
N ALA A 128 27.61 13.12 -8.26
CA ALA A 128 28.44 13.47 -7.10
C ALA A 128 29.92 13.55 -7.50
N ASN A 129 30.68 14.37 -6.77
CA ASN A 129 32.12 14.52 -6.99
C ASN A 129 32.91 14.27 -5.70
N PRO A 130 33.61 13.12 -5.57
CA PRO A 130 33.69 12.02 -6.53
C PRO A 130 32.36 11.23 -6.65
N PRO A 131 32.15 10.49 -7.76
CA PRO A 131 30.94 9.67 -7.93
C PRO A 131 30.79 8.59 -6.85
N ILE A 132 29.55 8.36 -6.42
CA ILE A 132 29.18 7.34 -5.43
C ILE A 132 28.84 6.04 -6.16
N ARG A 133 29.31 4.89 -5.63
CA ARG A 133 29.03 3.59 -6.24
C ARG A 133 27.57 3.19 -6.01
N ASN A 134 26.95 2.62 -7.03
CA ASN A 134 25.57 2.14 -6.95
C ASN A 134 25.48 0.68 -6.50
N PHE A 135 24.31 0.29 -5.96
CA PHE A 135 23.89 -1.09 -5.68
C PHE A 135 24.77 -1.93 -4.72
N TYR A 136 25.56 -1.30 -3.84
CA TYR A 136 26.38 -2.05 -2.87
C TYR A 136 25.67 -2.28 -1.52
N SER A 137 24.63 -1.51 -1.18
CA SER A 137 23.97 -1.58 0.13
C SER A 137 22.83 -2.60 0.15
N LEU A 138 22.54 -3.18 1.31
CA LEU A 138 21.38 -4.07 1.47
C LEU A 138 20.06 -3.36 1.11
N HIS A 139 19.94 -2.08 1.45
CA HIS A 139 18.81 -1.24 1.07
C HIS A 139 18.59 -1.26 -0.45
N SER A 140 19.64 -1.07 -1.24
CA SER A 140 19.53 -1.06 -2.71
C SER A 140 19.09 -2.40 -3.31
N TRP A 141 19.53 -3.53 -2.74
CA TRP A 141 19.09 -4.86 -3.17
C TRP A 141 17.62 -5.11 -2.81
N MET A 142 17.21 -4.76 -1.59
CA MET A 142 15.80 -4.84 -1.18
C MET A 142 14.91 -3.94 -2.03
N GLY A 143 15.38 -2.73 -2.36
CA GLY A 143 14.69 -1.79 -3.23
C GLY A 143 14.49 -2.33 -4.64
N PHE A 144 15.52 -2.93 -5.24
CA PHE A 144 15.42 -3.54 -6.56
C PHE A 144 14.39 -4.69 -6.59
N VAL A 145 14.40 -5.57 -5.58
CA VAL A 145 13.40 -6.63 -5.44
C VAL A 145 12.00 -6.06 -5.24
N THR A 146 11.84 -5.03 -4.40
CA THR A 146 10.56 -4.36 -4.16
C THR A 146 9.98 -3.76 -5.44
N MET A 147 10.80 -3.03 -6.21
CA MET A 147 10.41 -2.47 -7.50
C MET A 147 10.01 -3.55 -8.51
N GLY A 148 10.77 -4.64 -8.59
CA GLY A 148 10.48 -5.76 -9.47
C GLY A 148 9.17 -6.47 -9.10
N LEU A 149 8.95 -6.75 -7.82
CA LEU A 149 7.70 -7.35 -7.33
C LEU A 149 6.51 -6.41 -7.56
N PHE A 150 6.66 -5.12 -7.32
CA PHE A 150 5.62 -4.13 -7.58
C PHE A 150 5.24 -4.06 -9.05
N ALA A 151 6.22 -3.98 -9.95
CA ALA A 151 5.99 -3.98 -11.39
C ALA A 151 5.30 -5.26 -11.86
N LEU A 152 5.77 -6.43 -11.38
CA LEU A 152 5.15 -7.72 -11.70
C LEU A 152 3.69 -7.77 -11.20
N GLN A 153 3.42 -7.35 -9.96
CA GLN A 153 2.07 -7.31 -9.41
C GLN A 153 1.16 -6.35 -10.17
N PHE A 154 1.67 -5.18 -10.59
CA PHE A 154 0.90 -4.22 -11.37
C PHE A 154 0.52 -4.80 -12.74
N VAL A 155 1.49 -5.37 -13.47
CA VAL A 155 1.26 -5.97 -14.79
C VAL A 155 0.29 -7.15 -14.67
N VAL A 156 0.60 -8.14 -13.81
CA VAL A 156 -0.26 -9.32 -13.64
C VAL A 156 -1.66 -8.92 -13.19
N GLY A 157 -1.78 -7.98 -12.25
CA GLY A 157 -3.06 -7.49 -11.76
C GLY A 157 -3.88 -6.77 -12.84
N PHE A 158 -3.25 -5.91 -13.64
CA PHE A 158 -3.89 -5.20 -14.74
C PHE A 158 -4.42 -6.16 -15.81
N PHE A 159 -3.58 -7.09 -16.28
CA PHE A 159 -4.01 -8.06 -17.28
C PHE A 159 -5.10 -9.00 -16.73
N SER A 160 -4.89 -9.61 -15.56
CA SER A 160 -5.80 -10.62 -15.03
C SER A 160 -7.12 -10.06 -14.51
N PHE A 161 -7.13 -8.89 -13.85
CA PHE A 161 -8.31 -8.38 -13.15
C PHE A 161 -9.01 -7.20 -13.83
N LEU A 162 -8.42 -6.62 -14.89
CA LEU A 162 -9.06 -5.64 -15.76
C LEU A 162 -9.24 -6.14 -17.19
N ILE A 163 -8.17 -6.52 -17.91
CA ILE A 163 -8.31 -6.88 -19.34
C ILE A 163 -9.13 -8.15 -19.53
N LEU A 164 -8.83 -9.21 -18.75
CA LEU A 164 -9.56 -10.47 -18.86
C LEU A 164 -11.02 -10.36 -18.38
N LEU A 165 -11.48 -9.21 -17.84
CA LEU A 165 -12.92 -8.98 -17.61
C LEU A 165 -13.74 -9.02 -18.89
N CYS A 166 -13.16 -8.65 -20.03
CA CYS A 166 -13.84 -8.69 -21.34
C CYS A 166 -14.24 -10.13 -21.74
N CYS A 167 -13.55 -11.15 -21.22
CA CYS A 167 -13.80 -12.56 -21.50
C CYS A 167 -14.24 -13.31 -20.22
N GLU A 168 -15.30 -12.82 -19.57
CA GLU A 168 -15.63 -13.18 -18.18
C GLU A 168 -15.82 -14.69 -17.96
N ASN A 169 -16.58 -15.35 -18.83
CA ASN A 169 -16.93 -16.77 -18.68
C ASN A 169 -15.72 -17.70 -18.89
N ALA A 170 -14.84 -17.38 -19.85
CA ALA A 170 -13.69 -18.21 -20.19
C ALA A 170 -12.54 -18.11 -19.17
N THR A 171 -12.45 -16.98 -18.45
CA THR A 171 -11.30 -16.66 -17.59
C THR A 171 -11.62 -16.66 -16.09
N ALA A 172 -12.88 -16.91 -15.70
CA ALA A 172 -13.34 -16.86 -14.31
C ALA A 172 -12.50 -17.75 -13.38
N GLY A 173 -12.27 -19.02 -13.74
CA GLY A 173 -11.49 -19.95 -12.92
C GLY A 173 -10.04 -19.53 -12.74
N PHE A 174 -9.39 -19.08 -13.81
CA PHE A 174 -8.01 -18.58 -13.77
C PHE A 174 -7.88 -17.32 -12.90
N ARG A 175 -8.80 -16.36 -13.03
CA ARG A 175 -8.78 -15.16 -12.17
C ARG A 175 -9.03 -15.53 -10.72
N ALA A 176 -9.93 -16.47 -10.44
CA ALA A 176 -10.21 -16.93 -9.08
C ALA A 176 -8.98 -17.55 -8.41
N SER A 177 -8.17 -18.34 -9.14
CA SER A 177 -6.93 -18.90 -8.59
C SER A 177 -5.82 -17.87 -8.39
N LEU A 178 -5.81 -16.78 -9.17
CA LEU A 178 -4.84 -15.69 -9.02
C LEU A 178 -5.14 -14.74 -7.85
N VAL A 179 -6.39 -14.59 -7.41
CA VAL A 179 -6.76 -13.69 -6.30
C VAL A 179 -5.91 -13.91 -5.04
N PRO A 180 -5.78 -15.14 -4.48
CA PRO A 180 -4.98 -15.35 -3.27
C PRO A 180 -3.49 -15.05 -3.49
N ILE A 181 -2.95 -15.35 -4.68
CA ILE A 181 -1.57 -15.07 -5.03
C ILE A 181 -1.34 -13.55 -5.06
N HIS A 182 -2.17 -12.82 -5.82
CA HIS A 182 -2.07 -11.37 -5.96
C HIS A 182 -2.24 -10.66 -4.61
N ALA A 183 -3.22 -11.06 -3.81
CA ALA A 183 -3.45 -10.46 -2.49
C ALA A 183 -2.28 -10.72 -1.53
N THR A 184 -1.73 -11.93 -1.51
CA THR A 184 -0.62 -12.30 -0.63
C THR A 184 0.66 -11.56 -1.03
N PHE A 185 1.04 -11.64 -2.31
CA PHE A 185 2.23 -10.94 -2.80
C PHE A 185 2.09 -9.43 -2.72
N GLY A 186 0.88 -8.87 -2.86
CA GLY A 186 0.62 -7.45 -2.62
C GLY A 186 0.96 -7.04 -1.19
N ILE A 187 0.51 -7.81 -0.19
CA ILE A 187 0.85 -7.55 1.23
C ILE A 187 2.36 -7.70 1.46
N LEU A 188 2.96 -8.79 0.98
CA LEU A 188 4.40 -9.02 1.16
C LEU A 188 5.26 -7.93 0.51
N THR A 189 4.87 -7.46 -0.68
CA THR A 189 5.54 -6.36 -1.37
C THR A 189 5.45 -5.06 -0.58
N PHE A 190 4.28 -4.77 0.01
CA PHE A 190 4.11 -3.61 0.89
C PHE A 190 4.99 -3.70 2.15
N MET A 191 5.06 -4.87 2.80
CA MET A 191 5.94 -5.08 3.96
C MET A 191 7.41 -4.93 3.58
N LEU A 192 7.83 -5.47 2.43
CA LEU A 192 9.18 -5.32 1.92
C LEU A 192 9.51 -3.85 1.59
N ALA A 193 8.56 -3.09 1.05
CA ALA A 193 8.73 -1.67 0.81
C ALA A 193 8.93 -0.88 2.12
N VAL A 194 8.16 -1.18 3.16
CA VAL A 194 8.37 -0.59 4.50
C VAL A 194 9.77 -0.94 5.01
N ALA A 195 10.15 -2.22 4.98
CA ALA A 195 11.48 -2.66 5.41
C ALA A 195 12.61 -1.97 4.62
N THR A 196 12.42 -1.78 3.32
CA THR A 196 13.35 -1.03 2.45
C THR A 196 13.43 0.44 2.83
N CYS A 197 12.30 1.09 3.16
CA CYS A 197 12.29 2.46 3.64
C CYS A 197 13.05 2.58 4.98
N LEU A 198 12.87 1.63 5.91
CA LEU A 198 13.56 1.63 7.20
C LEU A 198 15.08 1.50 7.04
N THR A 199 15.55 0.61 6.16
CA THR A 199 16.98 0.47 5.88
C THR A 199 17.54 1.70 5.19
N GLY A 200 16.80 2.32 4.27
CA GLY A 200 17.19 3.56 3.59
C GLY A 200 17.25 4.77 4.52
N LEU A 201 16.26 4.92 5.42
CA LEU A 201 16.27 5.96 6.45
C LEU A 201 17.45 5.77 7.41
N THR A 202 17.72 4.53 7.82
CA THR A 202 18.87 4.20 8.67
C THR A 202 20.18 4.57 7.99
N GLU A 203 20.38 4.12 6.74
CA GLU A 203 21.56 4.42 5.93
C GLU A 203 21.75 5.94 5.77
N LYS A 204 20.70 6.66 5.37
CA LYS A 204 20.75 8.11 5.19
C LYS A 204 21.08 8.83 6.49
N THR A 205 20.45 8.44 7.60
CA THR A 205 20.68 9.07 8.92
C THR A 205 22.11 8.89 9.38
N ILE A 206 22.67 7.69 9.23
CA ILE A 206 24.07 7.41 9.59
C ILE A 206 25.01 8.25 8.72
N PHE A 207 24.75 8.37 7.42
CA PHE A 207 25.60 9.15 6.52
C PHE A 207 25.50 10.66 6.75
N THR A 208 24.32 11.19 7.09
CA THR A 208 24.12 12.64 7.27
C THR A 208 24.46 13.12 8.67
N LEU A 209 24.06 12.38 9.70
CA LEU A 209 24.23 12.78 11.10
C LEU A 209 25.47 12.16 11.75
N GLY A 210 25.97 11.04 11.22
CA GLY A 210 27.18 10.38 11.72
C GLY A 210 27.12 10.11 13.23
N VAL A 211 28.18 10.50 13.94
CA VAL A 211 28.29 10.33 15.39
C VAL A 211 27.20 11.12 16.14
N SER A 212 26.76 12.25 15.59
CA SER A 212 25.75 13.11 16.22
C SER A 212 24.38 12.46 16.33
N TYR A 213 24.11 11.42 15.54
CA TYR A 213 22.88 10.66 15.65
C TYR A 213 22.67 10.07 17.06
N SER A 214 23.76 9.65 17.72
CA SER A 214 23.71 9.05 19.05
C SER A 214 23.30 10.02 20.17
N TYR A 215 23.42 11.34 19.94
CA TYR A 215 22.95 12.38 20.87
C TYR A 215 21.46 12.69 20.72
N LEU A 216 20.76 12.06 19.78
CA LEU A 216 19.31 12.18 19.60
C LEU A 216 18.84 13.64 19.44
N GLY A 217 19.51 14.41 18.58
CA GLY A 217 19.08 15.76 18.22
C GLY A 217 17.70 15.79 17.55
N GLU A 218 17.12 16.99 17.38
CA GLU A 218 15.75 17.15 16.87
C GLU A 218 15.52 16.46 15.50
N GLU A 219 16.46 16.60 14.56
CA GLU A 219 16.39 15.93 13.26
C GLU A 219 16.33 14.39 13.41
N ALA A 220 17.13 13.83 14.33
CA ALA A 220 17.17 12.40 14.61
C ALA A 220 15.83 11.90 15.19
N ILE A 221 15.20 12.69 16.07
CA ILE A 221 13.88 12.37 16.63
C ILE A 221 12.83 12.32 15.52
N ILE A 222 12.84 13.29 14.60
CA ILE A 222 11.90 13.34 13.47
C ILE A 222 12.08 12.15 12.53
N ILE A 223 13.32 11.79 12.18
CA ILE A 223 13.58 10.63 11.32
C ILE A 223 13.14 9.33 12.01
N ASN A 224 13.41 9.18 13.31
CA ASN A 224 12.96 8.02 14.07
C ASN A 224 11.44 7.97 14.22
N ALA A 225 10.77 9.11 14.42
CA ALA A 225 9.31 9.18 14.44
C ALA A 225 8.71 8.77 13.08
N LEU A 226 9.33 9.21 11.97
CA LEU A 226 8.96 8.75 10.63
C LEU A 226 9.12 7.23 10.50
N ALA A 227 10.27 6.68 10.89
CA ALA A 227 10.51 5.24 10.86
C ALA A 227 9.49 4.45 11.70
N MET A 228 9.19 4.91 12.91
CA MET A 228 8.19 4.27 13.77
C MET A 228 6.77 4.42 13.22
N THR A 229 6.46 5.52 12.52
CA THR A 229 5.19 5.68 11.79
C THR A 229 5.05 4.66 10.67
N LEU A 230 6.14 4.38 9.93
CA LEU A 230 6.16 3.33 8.91
C LEU A 230 5.97 1.93 9.52
N VAL A 231 6.63 1.63 10.65
CA VAL A 231 6.46 0.35 11.38
C VAL A 231 5.02 0.17 11.86
N ALA A 232 4.47 1.19 12.53
CA ALA A 232 3.08 1.16 12.98
C ALA A 232 2.12 1.01 11.79
N GLY A 233 2.38 1.75 10.70
CA GLY A 233 1.63 1.66 9.45
C GLY A 233 1.62 0.24 8.89
N ALA A 234 2.77 -0.43 8.84
CA ALA A 234 2.88 -1.82 8.40
C ALA A 234 2.02 -2.77 9.25
N ILE A 235 2.10 -2.66 10.58
CA ILE A 235 1.35 -3.50 11.51
C ILE A 235 -0.16 -3.30 11.33
N VAL A 236 -0.60 -2.04 11.31
CA VAL A 236 -2.02 -1.70 11.16
C VAL A 236 -2.55 -2.12 9.78
N MET A 237 -1.77 -1.91 8.73
CA MET A 237 -2.13 -2.35 7.37
C MET A 237 -2.23 -3.87 7.28
N ALA A 238 -1.26 -4.62 7.82
CA ALA A 238 -1.31 -6.08 7.87
C ALA A 238 -2.60 -6.56 8.56
N TYR A 239 -2.87 -6.02 9.75
CA TYR A 239 -4.06 -6.36 10.53
C TYR A 239 -5.35 -6.07 9.75
N THR A 240 -5.47 -4.86 9.17
CA THR A 240 -6.64 -4.43 8.41
C THR A 240 -6.92 -5.33 7.20
N LEU A 241 -5.86 -5.73 6.50
CA LEU A 241 -5.97 -6.49 5.26
C LEU A 241 -6.20 -7.99 5.51
N LEU A 242 -5.66 -8.53 6.61
CA LEU A 242 -5.79 -9.94 6.96
C LEU A 242 -7.06 -10.25 7.77
N ARG A 243 -7.66 -9.27 8.46
CA ARG A 243 -8.90 -9.49 9.23
C ARG A 243 -10.06 -9.86 8.32
N GLU A 244 -10.53 -11.11 8.45
CA GLU A 244 -11.61 -11.66 7.62
C GLU A 244 -12.93 -10.92 7.80
N GLY A 245 -13.26 -10.51 9.03
CA GLY A 245 -14.45 -9.71 9.31
C GLY A 245 -14.50 -8.37 8.58
N PHE A 246 -13.36 -7.89 8.05
CA PHE A 246 -13.31 -6.68 7.23
C PHE A 246 -13.40 -6.96 5.73
N ARG A 247 -13.44 -8.22 5.29
CA ARG A 247 -13.71 -8.55 3.89
C ARG A 247 -15.20 -8.39 3.61
N TYR A 248 -15.53 -7.86 2.43
CA TYR A 248 -16.92 -7.81 1.99
C TYR A 248 -17.38 -9.20 1.57
N SER A 249 -18.34 -9.77 2.30
CA SER A 249 -19.04 -11.00 1.93
C SER A 249 -20.22 -10.66 1.04
N GLY A 250 -19.98 -10.51 -0.26
CA GLY A 250 -21.07 -10.48 -1.23
C GLY A 250 -21.66 -11.88 -1.36
N HIS A 251 -22.79 -12.16 -0.70
CA HIS A 251 -23.53 -13.39 -0.97
C HIS A 251 -23.98 -13.39 -2.42
N ILE A 252 -23.48 -14.34 -3.21
CA ILE A 252 -24.06 -14.68 -4.50
C ILE A 252 -25.41 -15.33 -4.17
N LEU A 253 -26.49 -14.57 -4.30
CA LEU A 253 -27.84 -15.12 -4.33
C LEU A 253 -27.97 -15.94 -5.62
N VAL A 254 -27.46 -17.18 -5.62
CA VAL A 254 -27.88 -18.16 -6.61
C VAL A 254 -29.30 -18.52 -6.22
N SER A 255 -30.28 -17.94 -6.90
CA SER A 255 -31.64 -18.49 -6.89
C SER A 255 -31.54 -19.87 -7.53
N VAL A 256 -31.43 -20.91 -6.71
CA VAL A 256 -31.69 -22.28 -7.17
C VAL A 256 -33.16 -22.32 -7.51
N GLN A 257 -33.47 -22.06 -8.78
CA GLN A 257 -34.76 -22.35 -9.35
C GLN A 257 -34.83 -23.87 -9.41
N SER A 258 -35.44 -24.49 -8.40
CA SER A 258 -35.78 -25.90 -8.47
C SER A 258 -36.79 -26.07 -9.59
N GLU A 259 -36.34 -26.55 -10.74
CA GLU A 259 -37.25 -27.04 -11.78
C GLU A 259 -38.05 -28.20 -11.19
N MET A 260 -39.39 -28.06 -11.23
CA MET A 260 -40.38 -29.12 -10.99
C MET A 260 -40.55 -29.95 -12.25
#